data_AF-A0A0G4GS87-F1
#
_entry.id   AF-A0A0G4GS87-F1
#
_cell.length_a   1.000
_cell.length_b   1.000
_cell.length_c   1.000
_cell.angle_alpha   90.00
_cell.angle_beta   90.00
_cell.angle_gamma   90.00
#
_symmetry.space_group_name_H-M   'P 1'
#
loop_
_entity.id
_entity.type
_entity.pdbx_description
1 polymer ?
#
loop_
_entity_poly.entity_id
_entity_poly.type
_entity_poly.pdbx_seq_one_letter_code
_entity_poly.pdbx_strand_id
1 'polypeptide(L)'
;MEKRFSSVYFSVEEVIQLMVEKEQLPGGRQGGRGRARIYALSYSWHSAEHPDPTGSTAKTVMEGLEKEGLSQAFVRAGREEGESLFSNERGGKWEKREGEEDEESWMEKDFQTTSNNTLPEDTRDFPVYFQDFTSLHQWLPVKGRTPEEDALFKQGLGLLSCNYGNTSEYVYFLRCTDVPAELEGVTNKTPYHKRGWTNFESRVAAVKDNELATIHLGPLTGALELIPLSPPALERLLEEKRPEERTDDNREGFVVRFTNGKEDRPLVANLYRAFVLDTQVRGQKEIKMNGNYKIDTKEKGGMLGEYFAWMGEQPECQVEAVDLSVCHLNNDSLPPVAAGLRALSSLRELNLTTNKFGLSSLSALKCLRQLETLYLAYDDDPIGATLKGSDELKDLQRALPGCQLMFIAGRRFFQHKLEVLQVQLGEDGEGSEGGGGKAHCCKCVIM
;
A
#
# COMPACT_ATOMS: atom_id res chain seq x y z
N MET A 1 2.27 29.12 0.62
CA MET A 1 3.09 27.96 0.98
C MET A 1 4.25 27.84 0.01
N GLU A 2 4.06 27.41 -1.24
CA GLU A 2 5.13 27.29 -2.26
C GLU A 2 5.96 28.58 -2.47
N LYS A 3 5.31 29.75 -2.68
CA LYS A 3 6.01 31.05 -2.79
C LYS A 3 6.66 31.55 -1.49
N ARG A 4 6.23 31.03 -0.34
CA ARG A 4 6.73 31.46 0.98
C ARG A 4 7.82 30.52 1.51
N PHE A 5 7.85 29.25 1.09
CA PHE A 5 8.64 28.20 1.72
C PHE A 5 9.16 27.18 0.70
N SER A 6 9.78 27.64 -0.40
CA SER A 6 10.22 26.79 -1.51
C SER A 6 11.19 25.67 -1.12
N SER A 7 11.88 25.80 0.02
CA SER A 7 12.83 24.82 0.55
C SER A 7 12.21 23.55 1.11
N VAL A 8 10.92 23.60 1.48
CA VAL A 8 10.18 22.48 2.06
C VAL A 8 9.49 21.64 0.97
N TYR A 9 9.61 22.04 -0.30
CA TYR A 9 8.95 21.39 -1.44
C TYR A 9 9.95 20.75 -2.39
N PHE A 10 9.55 19.62 -2.98
CA PHE A 10 10.20 19.05 -4.15
C PHE A 10 9.42 19.38 -5.42
N SER A 11 10.16 19.62 -6.51
CA SER A 11 9.61 19.59 -7.86
C SER A 11 9.19 18.18 -8.27
N VAL A 12 8.28 18.07 -9.22
CA VAL A 12 7.84 16.78 -9.79
C VAL A 12 9.03 16.00 -10.34
N GLU A 13 9.98 16.67 -10.97
CA GLU A 13 11.20 16.06 -11.51
C GLU A 13 12.09 15.47 -10.41
N GLU A 14 12.28 16.17 -9.29
CA GLU A 14 13.03 15.67 -8.13
C GLU A 14 12.36 14.46 -7.50
N VAL A 15 11.02 14.46 -7.39
CA VAL A 15 10.27 13.30 -6.87
C VAL A 15 10.36 12.12 -7.82
N ILE A 16 10.22 12.34 -9.13
CA ILE A 16 10.37 11.26 -10.14
C ILE A 16 11.78 10.69 -10.08
N GLN A 17 12.81 11.52 -9.93
CA GLN A 17 14.19 11.05 -9.74
C GLN A 17 14.29 10.17 -8.47
N LEU A 18 13.73 10.64 -7.35
CA LEU A 18 13.61 9.85 -6.11
C LEU A 18 12.69 8.63 -6.21
N MET A 19 11.82 8.52 -7.22
CA MET A 19 10.92 7.38 -7.42
C MET A 19 11.48 6.35 -8.41
N VAL A 20 12.34 6.76 -9.34
CA VAL A 20 12.79 5.95 -10.49
C VAL A 20 14.27 5.58 -10.44
N GLU A 21 15.12 6.30 -9.69
CA GLU A 21 16.55 5.96 -9.59
C GLU A 21 16.78 4.55 -9.05
N LYS A 22 17.32 3.67 -9.90
CA LYS A 22 17.84 2.37 -9.48
C LYS A 22 19.19 2.59 -8.80
N GLU A 23 19.47 1.87 -7.71
CA GLU A 23 20.83 1.77 -7.18
C GLU A 23 21.77 1.30 -8.30
N GLN A 24 22.58 2.21 -8.85
CA GLN A 24 23.77 1.79 -9.56
C GLN A 24 24.81 1.45 -8.51
N LEU A 25 25.09 0.16 -8.35
CA LEU A 25 26.26 -0.31 -7.60
C LEU A 25 27.41 -0.62 -8.58
N PRO A 26 28.31 0.33 -8.89
CA PRO A 26 29.62 -0.01 -9.39
C PRO A 26 30.59 -0.16 -8.20
N GLY A 27 30.88 -1.40 -7.81
CA GLY A 27 32.11 -1.75 -7.11
C GLY A 27 32.16 -1.49 -5.60
N GLY A 28 31.66 -2.44 -4.80
CA GLY A 28 32.45 -3.07 -3.74
C GLY A 28 33.02 -2.23 -2.59
N ARG A 29 32.38 -1.14 -2.16
CA ARG A 29 32.56 -0.61 -0.79
C ARG A 29 31.21 -0.35 -0.13
N GLN A 30 31.02 -0.97 1.04
CA GLN A 30 29.87 -0.76 1.93
C GLN A 30 29.73 0.73 2.23
N GLY A 31 28.64 1.29 1.74
CA GLY A 31 28.31 2.70 1.77
C GLY A 31 27.30 2.97 0.65
N GLY A 32 26.26 2.15 0.56
CA GLY A 32 25.17 2.38 -0.40
C GLY A 32 24.63 3.79 -0.18
N ARG A 33 24.52 4.58 -1.25
CA ARG A 33 23.92 5.91 -1.20
C ARG A 33 22.47 5.72 -0.76
N GLY A 34 22.06 6.29 0.36
CA GLY A 34 20.72 6.06 0.86
C GLY A 34 19.70 6.89 0.10
N ARG A 35 18.58 6.25 -0.22
CA ARG A 35 17.44 6.88 -0.89
C ARG A 35 16.43 7.36 0.13
N ALA A 36 15.82 8.52 -0.12
CA ALA A 36 14.74 9.04 0.68
C ALA A 36 13.58 8.04 0.77
N ARG A 37 13.06 7.88 1.98
CA ARG A 37 11.79 7.17 2.20
C ARG A 37 10.65 8.11 1.87
N ILE A 38 9.71 7.66 1.04
CA ILE A 38 8.52 8.41 0.65
C ILE A 38 7.34 7.84 1.43
N TYR A 39 6.59 8.69 2.11
CA TYR A 39 5.41 8.33 2.88
C TYR A 39 4.17 8.97 2.26
N ALA A 40 3.30 8.16 1.69
CA ALA A 40 2.02 8.61 1.14
C ALA A 40 0.90 8.42 2.16
N LEU A 41 0.34 9.53 2.66
CA LEU A 41 -0.75 9.50 3.63
C LEU A 41 -2.10 9.28 2.95
N SER A 42 -2.80 8.25 3.42
CA SER A 42 -4.22 8.02 3.20
C SER A 42 -4.98 8.23 4.51
N TYR A 43 -6.01 9.09 4.48
CA TYR A 43 -6.70 9.54 5.68
C TYR A 43 -8.12 10.03 5.39
N SER A 44 -8.93 10.15 6.44
CA SER A 44 -10.31 10.59 6.34
C SER A 44 -10.42 12.12 6.39
N TRP A 45 -11.03 12.74 5.39
CA TRP A 45 -11.39 14.15 5.48
C TRP A 45 -12.47 14.38 6.56
N HIS A 46 -12.15 15.14 7.60
CA HIS A 46 -13.05 15.41 8.73
C HIS A 46 -14.13 16.45 8.41
N SER A 47 -13.91 17.31 7.41
CA SER A 47 -14.92 18.27 6.92
C SER A 47 -14.80 18.51 5.41
N ALA A 48 -15.75 19.21 4.82
CA ALA A 48 -15.71 19.60 3.41
C ALA A 48 -14.69 20.73 3.12
N GLU A 49 -14.44 21.60 4.09
CA GLU A 49 -13.58 22.79 3.92
C GLU A 49 -12.11 22.50 4.23
N HIS A 50 -11.86 21.68 5.25
CA HIS A 50 -10.51 21.31 5.69
C HIS A 50 -10.47 19.83 6.08
N PRO A 51 -9.47 19.07 5.63
CA PRO A 51 -9.46 17.63 5.83
C PRO A 51 -9.10 17.23 7.27
N ASP A 52 -8.43 18.09 8.03
CA ASP A 52 -8.12 17.88 9.47
C ASP A 52 -8.27 19.19 10.27
N PRO A 53 -9.50 19.71 10.48
CA PRO A 53 -9.74 21.00 11.11
C PRO A 53 -9.33 21.04 12.60
N THR A 54 -9.15 19.87 13.20
CA THR A 54 -8.81 19.67 14.61
C THR A 54 -7.32 19.35 14.84
N GLY A 55 -6.52 19.15 13.78
CA GLY A 55 -5.13 18.71 13.87
C GLY A 55 -4.94 17.27 14.38
N SER A 56 -6.04 16.53 14.52
CA SER A 56 -6.06 15.18 15.09
C SER A 56 -5.41 14.13 14.18
N THR A 57 -5.55 14.25 12.86
CA THR A 57 -4.87 13.34 11.92
C THR A 57 -3.37 13.54 12.01
N ALA A 58 -2.92 14.80 11.97
CA ALA A 58 -1.50 15.11 12.11
C ALA A 58 -0.92 14.54 13.41
N LYS A 59 -1.62 14.72 14.53
CA LYS A 59 -1.24 14.13 15.82
C LYS A 59 -1.13 12.61 15.76
N THR A 60 -2.15 11.92 15.26
CA THR A 60 -2.17 10.44 15.15
C THR A 60 -1.04 9.92 14.25
N VAL A 61 -0.75 10.61 13.15
CA VAL A 61 0.35 10.25 12.25
C VAL A 61 1.69 10.37 12.95
N MET A 62 1.95 11.50 13.62
CA MET A 62 3.18 11.70 14.37
C MET A 62 3.34 10.66 15.49
N GLU A 63 2.26 10.34 16.21
CA GLU A 63 2.22 9.29 17.24
C GLU A 63 2.53 7.89 16.71
N GLY A 64 1.98 7.54 15.56
CA GLY A 64 2.26 6.24 14.97
C GLY A 64 3.68 6.16 14.40
N LEU A 65 4.17 7.19 13.72
CA LEU A 65 5.55 7.20 13.19
C LEU A 65 6.61 7.04 14.28
N GLU A 66 6.39 7.65 15.45
CA GLU A 66 7.26 7.48 16.63
C GLU A 66 7.28 6.03 17.14
N LYS A 67 6.11 5.38 17.21
CA LYS A 67 5.95 4.01 17.70
C LYS A 67 6.60 2.99 16.76
N GLU A 68 6.59 3.24 15.46
CA GLU A 68 7.26 2.43 14.44
C GLU A 68 8.80 2.59 14.43
N GLY A 69 9.37 3.38 15.35
CA GLY A 69 10.81 3.55 15.48
C GLY A 69 11.46 4.38 14.35
N LEU A 70 10.66 5.10 13.57
CA LEU A 70 11.14 5.98 12.50
C LEU A 70 11.71 7.26 13.13
N SER A 71 13.05 7.34 13.24
CA SER A 71 13.82 8.48 13.77
C SER A 71 13.17 9.18 14.97
N GLN A 72 13.26 8.52 16.13
CA GLN A 72 12.70 8.98 17.41
C GLN A 72 13.07 10.43 17.78
N ALA A 73 14.23 10.94 17.33
CA ALA A 73 14.65 12.29 17.66
C ALA A 73 13.90 13.36 16.86
N PHE A 74 13.69 13.14 15.56
CA PHE A 74 13.05 14.12 14.68
C PHE A 74 11.54 14.21 14.90
N VAL A 75 10.86 13.06 14.90
CA VAL A 75 9.39 13.02 15.06
C VAL A 75 9.00 13.59 16.43
N ARG A 76 9.80 13.30 17.46
CA ARG A 76 9.62 13.83 18.82
C ARG A 76 9.87 15.32 18.91
N ALA A 77 10.97 15.83 18.34
CA ALA A 77 11.25 17.28 18.34
C ALA A 77 10.15 18.06 17.60
N GLY A 78 9.70 17.56 16.44
CA GLY A 78 8.60 18.17 15.70
C GLY A 78 7.26 18.12 16.45
N ARG A 79 6.97 17.03 17.18
CA ARG A 79 5.78 16.94 18.04
C ARG A 79 5.87 17.90 19.22
N GLU A 80 6.96 17.86 19.99
CA GLU A 80 7.14 18.69 21.19
C GLU A 80 7.00 20.19 20.83
N GLU A 81 7.54 20.60 19.67
CA GLU A 81 7.41 21.95 19.16
C GLU A 81 5.99 22.27 18.67
N GLY A 82 5.36 21.37 17.91
CA GLY A 82 3.95 21.53 17.52
C GLY A 82 3.03 21.66 18.73
N GLU A 83 3.17 20.78 19.72
CA GLU A 83 2.42 20.83 20.97
C GLU A 83 2.69 22.11 21.76
N SER A 84 3.92 22.63 21.76
CA SER A 84 4.27 23.94 22.32
C SER A 84 3.51 25.08 21.62
N LEU A 85 3.52 25.10 20.28
CA LEU A 85 2.82 26.08 19.45
C LEU A 85 1.30 26.05 19.64
N PHE A 86 0.72 24.88 19.92
CA PHE A 86 -0.72 24.65 20.11
C PHE A 86 -1.15 24.52 21.59
N SER A 87 -0.24 24.73 22.55
CA SER A 87 -0.57 24.59 23.98
C SER A 87 -1.50 25.69 24.47
N ASN A 88 -2.31 25.38 25.49
CA ASN A 88 -3.20 26.32 26.17
C ASN A 88 -2.47 27.54 26.77
N GLU A 89 -1.13 27.53 26.86
CA GLU A 89 -0.34 28.66 27.30
C GLU A 89 -0.45 29.86 26.34
N ARG A 90 -0.78 29.66 25.06
CA ARG A 90 -1.09 30.73 24.08
C ARG A 90 -2.58 31.13 24.01
N GLY A 91 -3.43 30.53 24.84
CA GLY A 91 -4.87 30.87 24.90
C GLY A 91 -5.62 30.65 23.58
N GLY A 92 -5.13 29.75 22.72
CA GLY A 92 -5.73 29.44 21.42
C GLY A 92 -5.64 30.57 20.38
N LYS A 93 -4.75 31.57 20.56
CA LYS A 93 -4.55 32.67 19.61
C LYS A 93 -3.23 32.53 18.83
N TRP A 94 -3.30 32.89 17.55
CA TRP A 94 -2.20 32.84 16.56
C TRP A 94 -1.17 33.99 16.70
N GLU A 95 -1.23 34.81 17.75
CA GLU A 95 -0.42 36.02 17.85
C GLU A 95 0.94 35.76 18.54
N LYS A 96 2.01 36.14 17.85
CA LYS A 96 3.42 36.07 18.27
C LYS A 96 3.67 36.83 19.58
N ARG A 97 4.39 36.25 20.55
CA ARG A 97 4.86 36.98 21.75
C ARG A 97 6.13 37.78 21.47
N GLU A 98 6.31 38.84 22.23
CA GLU A 98 7.52 39.65 22.20
C GLU A 98 8.73 38.81 22.65
N GLY A 99 9.69 38.57 21.74
CA GLY A 99 10.87 37.73 22.00
C GLY A 99 10.84 36.32 21.41
N GLU A 100 9.71 35.86 20.84
CA GLU A 100 9.69 34.63 20.05
C GLU A 100 10.32 34.86 18.67
N GLU A 101 11.07 33.88 18.16
CA GLU A 101 11.43 33.82 16.73
C GLU A 101 10.13 33.82 15.91
N ASP A 102 10.04 34.60 14.83
CA ASP A 102 8.89 34.44 13.92
C ASP A 102 8.96 33.08 13.25
N GLU A 103 7.79 32.59 12.82
CA GLU A 103 7.62 31.33 12.11
C GLU A 103 8.61 31.18 10.94
N GLU A 104 8.94 32.28 10.26
CA GLU A 104 9.92 32.32 9.17
C GLU A 104 11.35 32.08 9.67
N SER A 105 11.79 32.81 10.70
CA SER A 105 13.10 32.62 11.35
C SER A 105 13.27 31.24 12.01
N TRP A 106 12.19 30.73 12.64
CA TRP A 106 12.15 29.38 13.21
C TRP A 106 12.28 28.32 12.11
N MET A 107 11.56 28.48 11.00
CA MET A 107 11.67 27.54 9.89
C MET A 107 13.01 27.61 9.16
N GLU A 108 13.63 28.78 8.99
CA GLU A 108 14.99 28.87 8.42
C GLU A 108 16.04 28.16 9.27
N LYS A 109 15.82 28.07 10.59
CA LYS A 109 16.70 27.40 11.54
C LYS A 109 16.59 25.88 11.48
N ASP A 110 15.37 25.36 11.37
CA ASP A 110 15.10 23.91 11.46
C ASP A 110 14.86 23.23 10.09
N PHE A 111 14.54 24.00 9.05
CA PHE A 111 14.42 23.53 7.66
C PHE A 111 15.56 24.11 6.81
N GLN A 112 16.37 23.23 6.22
CA GLN A 112 17.45 23.67 5.33
C GLN A 112 16.89 24.20 4.00
N THR A 113 17.13 25.48 3.74
CA THR A 113 16.98 26.09 2.42
C THR A 113 18.10 25.59 1.50
N THR A 114 17.80 24.61 0.65
CA THR A 114 18.70 24.23 -0.43
C THR A 114 18.67 25.32 -1.49
N SER A 115 19.77 26.08 -1.62
CA SER A 115 19.91 27.17 -2.60
C SER A 115 19.92 26.71 -4.06
N ASN A 116 20.11 25.41 -4.27
CA ASN A 116 20.00 24.75 -5.56
C ASN A 116 18.80 23.80 -5.47
N ASN A 117 17.88 23.84 -6.44
CA ASN A 117 16.79 22.87 -6.63
C ASN A 117 17.36 21.49 -7.04
N THR A 118 18.32 20.98 -6.29
CA THR A 118 18.98 19.71 -6.50
C THR A 118 19.08 19.02 -5.16
N LEU A 119 18.47 17.84 -5.10
CA LEU A 119 18.62 16.89 -4.02
C LEU A 119 20.11 16.64 -3.68
N PRO A 120 20.48 16.51 -2.39
CA PRO A 120 21.81 16.04 -2.02
C PRO A 120 22.08 14.64 -2.59
N GLU A 121 23.35 14.27 -2.78
CA GLU A 121 23.71 12.95 -3.32
C GLU A 121 23.31 11.77 -2.42
N ASP A 122 23.13 12.02 -1.12
CA ASP A 122 22.55 11.08 -0.15
C ASP A 122 21.28 11.68 0.43
N THR A 123 20.17 10.98 0.25
CA THR A 123 18.83 11.44 0.65
C THR A 123 18.23 10.57 1.76
N ARG A 124 19.01 9.64 2.33
CA ARG A 124 18.57 8.70 3.38
C ARG A 124 17.82 9.38 4.51
N ASP A 125 18.35 10.53 4.94
CA ASP A 125 17.88 11.23 6.12
C ASP A 125 16.89 12.36 5.78
N PHE A 126 16.43 12.42 4.52
CA PHE A 126 15.43 13.37 4.03
C PHE A 126 14.14 12.64 3.63
N PRO A 127 13.34 12.15 4.59
CA PRO A 127 12.07 11.54 4.27
C PRO A 127 11.12 12.53 3.59
N VAL A 128 10.38 12.01 2.64
CA VAL A 128 9.44 12.76 1.80
C VAL A 128 8.03 12.43 2.26
N TYR A 129 7.22 13.44 2.51
CA TYR A 129 5.83 13.27 2.92
C TYR A 129 4.87 13.75 1.83
N PHE A 130 4.02 12.84 1.36
CA PHE A 130 2.97 13.10 0.38
C PHE A 130 1.61 13.10 1.07
N GLN A 131 0.87 14.20 0.92
CA GLN A 131 -0.50 14.37 1.39
C GLN A 131 -1.30 15.06 0.29
N ASP A 132 -2.31 14.37 -0.25
CA ASP A 132 -3.13 14.84 -1.36
C ASP A 132 -3.62 16.30 -1.24
N PHE A 133 -4.10 16.70 -0.06
CA PHE A 133 -4.63 18.03 0.18
C PHE A 133 -3.58 19.14 0.03
N THR A 134 -2.36 18.90 0.51
CA THR A 134 -1.26 19.87 0.41
C THR A 134 -0.54 19.76 -0.93
N SER A 135 -0.59 18.58 -1.55
CA SER A 135 0.14 18.28 -2.78
C SER A 135 -0.62 18.63 -4.06
N LEU A 136 -1.96 18.70 -4.04
CA LEU A 136 -2.77 19.01 -5.22
C LEU A 136 -3.44 20.39 -5.10
N HIS A 137 -3.70 21.06 -6.23
CA HIS A 137 -4.48 22.30 -6.23
C HIS A 137 -5.89 22.05 -5.68
N GLN A 138 -6.17 22.51 -4.46
CA GLN A 138 -7.48 22.35 -3.84
C GLN A 138 -8.46 23.41 -4.31
N TRP A 139 -9.74 23.07 -4.33
CA TRP A 139 -10.80 24.05 -4.51
C TRP A 139 -11.06 24.75 -3.17
N LEU A 140 -10.67 26.02 -3.05
CA LEU A 140 -10.94 26.84 -1.87
C LEU A 140 -12.16 27.73 -2.13
N PRO A 141 -13.15 27.81 -1.21
CA PRO A 141 -14.41 28.54 -1.43
C PRO A 141 -14.25 29.99 -1.91
N VAL A 142 -13.19 30.68 -1.49
CA VAL A 142 -12.95 32.10 -1.80
C VAL A 142 -12.11 32.28 -3.07
N LYS A 143 -11.24 31.32 -3.41
CA LYS A 143 -10.25 31.45 -4.49
C LYS A 143 -10.63 30.66 -5.75
N GLY A 144 -11.36 29.55 -5.59
CA GLY A 144 -11.59 28.57 -6.65
C GLY A 144 -10.28 27.97 -7.18
N ARG A 145 -10.35 27.37 -8.37
CA ARG A 145 -9.19 26.96 -9.19
C ARG A 145 -9.23 27.69 -10.52
N THR A 146 -8.08 28.17 -11.01
CA THR A 146 -7.97 28.62 -12.41
C THR A 146 -8.08 27.43 -13.38
N PRO A 147 -8.33 27.65 -14.68
CA PRO A 147 -8.33 26.55 -15.66
C PRO A 147 -7.03 25.74 -15.69
N GLU A 148 -5.89 26.41 -15.48
CA GLU A 148 -4.57 25.78 -15.40
C GLU A 148 -4.43 24.96 -14.11
N GLU A 149 -4.82 25.53 -12.96
CA GLU A 149 -4.83 24.81 -11.67
C GLU A 149 -5.79 23.59 -11.73
N ASP A 150 -6.91 23.69 -12.44
CA ASP A 150 -7.86 22.58 -12.62
C ASP A 150 -7.29 21.48 -13.54
N ALA A 151 -6.57 21.85 -14.61
CA ALA A 151 -5.88 20.90 -15.47
C ALA A 151 -4.79 20.14 -14.71
N LEU A 152 -3.97 20.85 -13.93
CA LEU A 152 -2.94 20.26 -13.08
C LEU A 152 -3.52 19.37 -11.98
N PHE A 153 -4.60 19.80 -11.32
CA PHE A 153 -5.30 18.96 -10.35
C PHE A 153 -5.79 17.65 -10.98
N LYS A 154 -6.42 17.71 -12.16
CA LYS A 154 -6.89 16.50 -12.87
C LYS A 154 -5.74 15.59 -13.26
N GLN A 155 -4.60 16.16 -13.67
CA GLN A 155 -3.39 15.40 -13.96
C GLN A 155 -2.85 14.72 -12.70
N GLY A 156 -2.67 15.46 -11.60
CA GLY A 156 -2.19 14.90 -10.32
C GLY A 156 -3.13 13.84 -9.75
N LEU A 157 -4.45 14.06 -9.88
CA LEU A 157 -5.48 13.09 -9.49
C LEU A 157 -5.36 11.78 -10.28
N GLY A 158 -5.04 11.88 -11.58
CA GLY A 158 -4.75 10.75 -12.46
C GLY A 158 -3.50 9.97 -12.08
N LEU A 159 -2.59 10.56 -11.29
CA LEU A 159 -1.33 9.97 -10.86
C LEU A 159 -1.34 9.46 -9.42
N LEU A 160 -2.45 9.63 -8.67
CA LEU A 160 -2.51 9.20 -7.26
C LEU A 160 -2.14 7.72 -7.06
N SER A 161 -2.57 6.85 -7.98
CA SER A 161 -2.24 5.43 -7.92
C SER A 161 -0.74 5.15 -8.00
N CYS A 162 0.04 6.01 -8.66
CA CYS A 162 1.49 5.89 -8.75
C CYS A 162 2.19 6.12 -7.40
N ASN A 163 1.58 6.90 -6.50
CA ASN A 163 2.09 7.12 -5.15
C ASN A 163 1.65 5.99 -4.23
N TYR A 164 0.34 5.80 -4.10
CA TYR A 164 -0.22 4.85 -3.14
C TYR A 164 0.06 3.38 -3.50
N GLY A 165 0.09 3.04 -4.79
CA GLY A 165 0.34 1.68 -5.29
C GLY A 165 1.78 1.40 -5.72
N ASN A 166 2.73 2.29 -5.43
CA ASN A 166 4.13 2.10 -5.84
C ASN A 166 4.75 0.86 -5.17
N THR A 167 5.33 -0.08 -5.92
CA THR A 167 5.91 -1.30 -5.33
C THR A 167 7.37 -1.16 -4.88
N SER A 168 7.97 0.03 -5.00
CA SER A 168 9.31 0.30 -4.48
C SER A 168 9.35 0.12 -2.96
N GLU A 169 10.41 -0.52 -2.46
CA GLU A 169 10.67 -0.71 -1.03
C GLU A 169 10.88 0.61 -0.26
N TYR A 170 11.08 1.73 -0.96
CA TYR A 170 11.26 3.06 -0.37
C TYR A 170 9.96 3.88 -0.32
N VAL A 171 8.84 3.36 -0.85
CA VAL A 171 7.54 4.06 -0.84
C VAL A 171 6.58 3.36 0.10
N TYR A 172 6.27 4.04 1.21
CA TYR A 172 5.41 3.58 2.28
C TYR A 172 4.00 4.16 2.14
N PHE A 173 3.00 3.32 2.33
CA PHE A 173 1.60 3.70 2.46
C PHE A 173 1.25 3.91 3.93
N LEU A 174 1.00 5.15 4.34
CA LEU A 174 0.54 5.47 5.68
C LEU A 174 -0.99 5.43 5.70
N ARG A 175 -1.55 4.41 6.36
CA ARG A 175 -3.01 4.25 6.49
C ARG A 175 -3.49 4.82 7.83
N CYS A 176 -3.98 6.06 7.83
CA CYS A 176 -4.58 6.67 9.02
C CYS A 176 -6.09 6.42 9.07
N THR A 177 -6.51 5.43 9.86
CA THR A 177 -7.91 4.96 9.93
C THR A 177 -8.75 5.69 10.96
N ASP A 178 -8.12 6.49 11.82
CA ASP A 178 -8.81 7.22 12.87
C ASP A 178 -9.80 8.25 12.31
N VAL A 179 -10.97 8.32 12.94
CA VAL A 179 -12.04 9.29 12.63
C VAL A 179 -12.57 9.79 13.96
N PRO A 180 -12.14 10.96 14.45
CA PRO A 180 -12.49 11.47 15.77
C PRO A 180 -13.89 12.09 15.76
N ALA A 181 -14.90 11.25 15.60
CA ALA A 181 -16.31 11.63 15.38
C ALA A 181 -16.94 12.45 16.52
N GLU A 182 -16.32 12.47 17.69
CA GLU A 182 -16.77 13.20 18.88
C GLU A 182 -16.18 14.62 19.00
N LEU A 183 -15.15 14.97 18.21
CA LEU A 183 -14.52 16.28 18.28
C LEU A 183 -15.36 17.35 17.57
N GLU A 184 -15.44 18.52 18.18
CA GLU A 184 -16.05 19.71 17.56
C GLU A 184 -15.25 20.10 16.30
N GLY A 185 -15.98 20.42 15.21
CA GLY A 185 -15.38 20.67 13.88
C GLY A 185 -15.33 19.46 12.96
N VAL A 186 -15.51 18.24 13.47
CA VAL A 186 -15.63 17.01 12.65
C VAL A 186 -17.07 16.83 12.18
N THR A 187 -17.32 17.20 10.92
CA THR A 187 -18.65 17.13 10.30
C THR A 187 -18.85 15.84 9.51
N ASN A 188 -17.80 15.27 8.93
CA ASN A 188 -17.87 14.00 8.23
C ASN A 188 -17.43 12.86 9.16
N LYS A 189 -18.40 12.16 9.75
CA LYS A 189 -18.20 11.05 10.68
C LYS A 189 -18.14 9.67 10.00
N THR A 190 -18.05 9.64 8.67
CA THR A 190 -18.02 8.37 7.93
C THR A 190 -16.76 7.59 8.31
N PRO A 191 -16.85 6.29 8.67
CA PRO A 191 -15.68 5.46 8.95
C PRO A 191 -14.73 5.39 7.74
N TYR A 192 -13.43 5.26 8.00
CA TYR A 192 -12.39 5.21 6.97
C TYR A 192 -12.72 4.18 5.85
N HIS A 193 -13.10 2.96 6.21
CA HIS A 193 -13.39 1.89 5.23
C HIS A 193 -14.71 2.09 4.46
N LYS A 194 -15.51 3.10 4.80
CA LYS A 194 -16.72 3.50 4.07
C LYS A 194 -16.51 4.72 3.19
N ARG A 195 -15.29 5.25 3.07
CA ARG A 195 -14.99 6.41 2.21
C ARG A 195 -14.43 5.97 0.87
N GLY A 196 -14.84 6.64 -0.19
CA GLY A 196 -14.50 6.24 -1.56
C GLY A 196 -13.02 6.33 -1.90
N TRP A 197 -12.41 7.48 -1.64
CA TRP A 197 -10.97 7.72 -1.89
C TRP A 197 -10.08 6.81 -1.04
N THR A 198 -10.36 6.66 0.26
CA THR A 198 -9.61 5.76 1.13
C THR A 198 -9.75 4.28 0.73
N ASN A 199 -10.90 3.86 0.20
CA ASN A 199 -11.08 2.52 -0.38
C ASN A 199 -10.19 2.32 -1.60
N PHE A 200 -10.19 3.31 -2.51
CA PHE A 200 -9.31 3.30 -3.68
C PHE A 200 -7.84 3.21 -3.27
N GLU A 201 -7.38 4.13 -2.43
CA GLU A 201 -6.01 4.23 -1.93
C GLU A 201 -5.55 2.93 -1.27
N SER A 202 -6.38 2.35 -0.41
CA SER A 202 -6.02 1.11 0.28
C SER A 202 -6.02 -0.10 -0.65
N ARG A 203 -6.76 -0.06 -1.77
CA ARG A 203 -6.80 -1.13 -2.78
C ARG A 203 -5.66 -1.04 -3.78
N VAL A 204 -5.25 0.17 -4.17
CA VAL A 204 -4.02 0.33 -4.96
C VAL A 204 -2.80 -0.03 -4.11
N ALA A 205 -2.78 0.31 -2.82
CA ALA A 205 -1.71 -0.09 -1.92
C ALA A 205 -1.63 -1.61 -1.65
N ALA A 206 -2.71 -2.35 -1.87
CA ALA A 206 -2.75 -3.79 -1.64
C ALA A 206 -1.76 -4.56 -2.53
N VAL A 207 -1.41 -4.05 -3.71
CA VAL A 207 -0.47 -4.74 -4.63
C VAL A 207 1.00 -4.65 -4.19
N LYS A 208 1.30 -3.97 -3.09
CA LYS A 208 2.67 -3.89 -2.56
C LYS A 208 3.13 -5.26 -2.09
N ASP A 209 4.34 -5.64 -2.48
CA ASP A 209 4.94 -6.96 -2.21
C ASP A 209 5.52 -7.10 -0.78
N ASN A 210 5.39 -6.08 0.07
CA ASN A 210 6.04 -6.03 1.38
C ASN A 210 5.06 -5.55 2.46
N GLU A 211 4.84 -6.39 3.49
CA GLU A 211 4.03 -6.03 4.65
C GLU A 211 4.52 -4.75 5.34
N LEU A 212 5.84 -4.49 5.33
CA LEU A 212 6.45 -3.29 5.89
C LEU A 212 6.22 -2.03 5.05
N ALA A 213 5.75 -2.16 3.80
CA ALA A 213 5.45 -1.02 2.94
C ALA A 213 4.09 -0.39 3.26
N THR A 214 3.29 -0.98 4.16
CA THR A 214 2.05 -0.39 4.68
C THR A 214 2.16 -0.19 6.18
N ILE A 215 2.07 1.05 6.63
CA ILE A 215 2.10 1.41 8.05
C ILE A 215 0.67 1.78 8.47
N HIS A 216 0.16 1.10 9.49
CA HIS A 216 -1.18 1.33 10.02
C HIS A 216 -1.13 2.30 11.19
N LEU A 217 -1.90 3.39 11.09
CA LEU A 217 -1.96 4.47 12.06
C LEU A 217 -3.42 4.58 12.56
N GLY A 218 -3.61 4.48 13.86
CA GLY A 218 -4.93 4.47 14.48
C GLY A 218 -5.55 3.07 14.65
N PRO A 219 -6.82 2.99 15.07
CA PRO A 219 -7.45 1.71 15.41
C PRO A 219 -7.69 0.85 14.17
N LEU A 220 -7.17 -0.37 14.19
CA LEU A 220 -7.51 -1.41 13.22
C LEU A 220 -8.93 -1.90 13.50
N THR A 221 -9.89 -1.43 12.71
CA THR A 221 -11.20 -2.07 12.67
C THR A 221 -11.06 -3.39 11.90
N GLY A 222 -11.54 -4.50 12.46
CA GLY A 222 -11.39 -5.86 11.88
C GLY A 222 -12.01 -6.08 10.48
N ALA A 223 -12.54 -5.03 9.85
CA ALA A 223 -13.08 -5.02 8.49
C ALA A 223 -12.07 -4.58 7.40
N LEU A 224 -10.81 -4.28 7.76
CA LEU A 224 -9.79 -3.70 6.88
C LEU A 224 -8.86 -4.72 6.19
N GLU A 225 -9.24 -5.99 6.11
CA GLU A 225 -8.54 -6.97 5.27
C GLU A 225 -8.95 -6.75 3.81
N LEU A 226 -8.10 -6.06 3.04
CA LEU A 226 -8.38 -5.64 1.69
C LEU A 226 -7.70 -6.57 0.69
N ILE A 227 -8.41 -7.63 0.31
CA ILE A 227 -8.07 -8.44 -0.85
C ILE A 227 -8.30 -7.59 -2.13
N PRO A 228 -7.44 -7.70 -3.14
CA PRO A 228 -7.66 -7.05 -4.43
C PRO A 228 -9.02 -7.44 -5.01
N LEU A 229 -9.72 -6.46 -5.56
CA LEU A 229 -10.99 -6.69 -6.26
C LEU A 229 -10.77 -6.58 -7.76
N SER A 230 -11.55 -7.33 -8.54
CA SER A 230 -11.68 -7.02 -9.96
C SER A 230 -12.20 -5.58 -10.12
N PRO A 231 -11.82 -4.84 -11.17
CA PRO A 231 -12.39 -3.52 -11.41
C PRO A 231 -13.93 -3.51 -11.44
N PRO A 232 -14.63 -4.51 -12.04
CA PRO A 232 -16.08 -4.62 -11.90
C PRO A 232 -16.55 -4.85 -10.45
N ALA A 233 -15.82 -5.60 -9.63
CA ALA A 233 -16.18 -5.80 -8.23
C ALA A 233 -16.00 -4.52 -7.39
N LEU A 234 -14.97 -3.71 -7.67
CA LEU A 234 -14.85 -2.40 -7.04
C LEU A 234 -16.02 -1.50 -7.47
N GLU A 235 -16.36 -1.45 -8.75
CA GLU A 235 -17.49 -0.67 -9.25
C GLU A 235 -18.79 -1.07 -8.55
N ARG A 236 -19.07 -2.37 -8.40
CA ARG A 236 -20.23 -2.86 -7.64
C ARG A 236 -20.20 -2.44 -6.17
N LEU A 237 -19.04 -2.45 -5.53
CA LEU A 237 -18.88 -1.97 -4.15
C LEU A 237 -19.17 -0.47 -4.03
N LEU A 238 -18.69 0.33 -5.00
CA LEU A 238 -18.98 1.77 -5.04
C LEU A 238 -20.46 2.05 -5.29
N GLU A 239 -21.16 1.22 -6.04
CA GLU A 239 -22.60 1.39 -6.31
C GLU A 239 -23.51 0.69 -5.29
N GLU A 240 -22.94 -0.04 -4.32
CA GLU A 240 -23.72 -0.80 -3.36
C GLU A 240 -24.58 0.11 -2.47
N LYS A 241 -25.89 -0.20 -2.42
CA LYS A 241 -26.87 0.48 -1.57
C LYS A 241 -27.49 -0.50 -0.60
N ARG A 242 -27.62 -0.08 0.66
CA ARG A 242 -28.22 -0.85 1.74
C ARG A 242 -29.25 0.00 2.50
N PRO A 243 -30.44 -0.54 2.81
CA PRO A 243 -31.47 0.20 3.55
C PRO A 243 -30.98 0.73 4.90
N GLU A 244 -30.16 -0.02 5.61
CA GLU A 244 -29.59 0.33 6.92
C GLU A 244 -28.54 1.45 6.87
N GLU A 245 -27.99 1.74 5.69
CA GLU A 245 -27.05 2.86 5.50
C GLU A 245 -27.78 4.20 5.27
N ARG A 246 -29.12 4.18 5.14
CA ARG A 246 -29.89 5.40 4.90
C ARG A 246 -29.96 6.26 6.16
N THR A 247 -29.45 7.48 6.04
CA THR A 247 -29.51 8.54 7.06
C THR A 247 -29.85 9.87 6.40
N ASP A 248 -30.08 10.92 7.19
CA ASP A 248 -30.33 12.27 6.66
C ASP A 248 -29.21 12.76 5.72
N ASP A 249 -27.97 12.39 6.03
CA ASP A 249 -26.76 12.69 5.25
C ASP A 249 -26.43 11.63 4.18
N ASN A 250 -27.14 10.50 4.16
CA ASN A 250 -26.96 9.41 3.19
C ASN A 250 -28.31 8.92 2.65
N ARG A 251 -29.08 9.82 2.05
CA ARG A 251 -30.47 9.53 1.62
C ARG A 251 -30.60 8.34 0.69
N GLU A 252 -29.59 8.08 -0.13
CA GLU A 252 -29.58 6.96 -1.07
C GLU A 252 -29.19 5.63 -0.43
N GLY A 253 -28.54 5.66 0.73
CA GLY A 253 -28.10 4.48 1.47
C GLY A 253 -26.88 3.81 0.83
N PHE A 254 -25.95 4.58 0.26
CA PHE A 254 -24.71 4.00 -0.28
C PHE A 254 -23.81 3.49 0.85
N VAL A 255 -23.21 2.31 0.66
CA VAL A 255 -22.25 1.74 1.61
C VAL A 255 -20.94 2.53 1.62
N VAL A 256 -20.41 2.82 0.42
CA VAL A 256 -19.22 3.66 0.23
C VAL A 256 -19.66 5.08 -0.11
N ARG A 257 -19.12 6.08 0.58
CA ARG A 257 -19.51 7.50 0.49
C ARG A 257 -18.34 8.37 0.02
N PHE A 258 -18.67 9.41 -0.74
CA PHE A 258 -17.72 10.42 -1.22
C PHE A 258 -18.10 11.78 -0.67
N THR A 259 -17.09 12.59 -0.32
CA THR A 259 -17.31 13.95 0.20
C THR A 259 -17.93 14.87 -0.85
N ASN A 260 -17.54 14.71 -2.13
CA ASN A 260 -18.05 15.51 -3.26
C ASN A 260 -19.25 14.88 -3.98
N GLY A 261 -19.85 13.81 -3.44
CA GLY A 261 -21.08 13.21 -3.99
C GLY A 261 -20.84 12.21 -5.13
N LYS A 262 -21.64 12.29 -6.20
CA LYS A 262 -21.77 11.22 -7.22
C LYS A 262 -20.66 11.19 -8.27
N GLU A 263 -20.00 12.31 -8.53
CA GLU A 263 -19.06 12.45 -9.65
C GLU A 263 -17.78 11.63 -9.44
N ASP A 264 -17.37 11.42 -8.19
CA ASP A 264 -16.15 10.70 -7.86
C ASP A 264 -16.27 9.18 -8.09
N ARG A 265 -17.48 8.58 -8.06
CA ARG A 265 -17.65 7.12 -8.22
C ARG A 265 -17.11 6.60 -9.56
N PRO A 266 -17.60 7.09 -10.73
CA PRO A 266 -17.08 6.63 -12.01
C PRO A 266 -15.61 7.00 -12.19
N LEU A 267 -15.17 8.14 -11.66
CA LEU A 267 -13.76 8.55 -11.72
C LEU A 267 -12.86 7.55 -10.98
N VAL A 268 -13.17 7.24 -9.72
CA VAL A 268 -12.40 6.29 -8.92
C VAL A 268 -12.43 4.89 -9.50
N ALA A 269 -13.59 4.43 -10.00
CA ALA A 269 -13.68 3.14 -10.70
C ALA A 269 -12.74 3.09 -11.91
N ASN A 270 -12.68 4.16 -12.70
CA ASN A 270 -11.80 4.26 -13.87
C ASN A 270 -10.32 4.35 -13.49
N LEU A 271 -9.96 5.13 -12.47
CA LEU A 271 -8.59 5.21 -11.95
C LEU A 271 -8.11 3.83 -11.47
N TYR A 272 -8.94 3.11 -10.72
CA TYR A 272 -8.60 1.77 -10.26
C TYR A 272 -8.45 0.78 -11.43
N ARG A 273 -9.36 0.83 -12.40
CA ARG A 273 -9.27 -0.01 -13.60
C ARG A 273 -7.96 0.24 -14.35
N ALA A 274 -7.62 1.50 -14.59
CA ALA A 274 -6.37 1.87 -15.25
C ALA A 274 -5.16 1.36 -14.47
N PHE A 275 -5.14 1.56 -13.15
CA PHE A 275 -4.09 1.05 -12.28
C PHE A 275 -3.91 -0.47 -12.38
N VAL A 276 -4.99 -1.26 -12.29
CA VAL A 276 -4.89 -2.72 -12.38
C VAL A 276 -4.39 -3.13 -13.78
N LEU A 277 -4.86 -2.49 -14.85
CA LEU A 277 -4.35 -2.76 -16.20
C LEU A 277 -2.84 -2.49 -16.30
N ASP A 278 -2.37 -1.37 -15.77
CA ASP A 278 -0.97 -0.96 -15.90
C ASP A 278 -0.02 -1.75 -15.00
N THR A 279 -0.47 -2.14 -13.81
CA THR A 279 0.40 -2.78 -12.82
C THR A 279 0.27 -4.29 -12.74
N GLN A 280 -0.86 -4.87 -13.18
CA GLN A 280 -1.17 -6.29 -12.97
C GLN A 280 -1.41 -7.05 -14.27
N VAL A 281 -1.68 -6.34 -15.38
CA VAL A 281 -1.98 -6.98 -16.68
C VAL A 281 -0.90 -6.69 -17.71
N ARG A 282 -0.70 -5.42 -18.06
CA ARG A 282 0.16 -5.01 -19.19
C ARG A 282 1.62 -5.28 -18.85
N GLY A 283 2.26 -6.12 -19.67
CA GLY A 283 3.67 -6.45 -19.53
C GLY A 283 4.02 -7.30 -18.29
N GLN A 284 3.03 -7.72 -17.52
CA GLN A 284 3.26 -8.53 -16.32
C GLN A 284 3.39 -10.01 -16.68
N LYS A 285 4.48 -10.61 -16.19
CA LYS A 285 4.79 -12.03 -16.34
C LYS A 285 4.55 -12.82 -15.06
N GLU A 286 4.70 -12.16 -13.92
CA GLU A 286 4.62 -12.78 -12.61
C GLU A 286 3.72 -11.95 -11.70
N ILE A 287 2.85 -12.63 -10.94
CA ILE A 287 2.02 -12.00 -9.90
C ILE A 287 2.42 -12.59 -8.56
N LYS A 288 2.92 -11.74 -7.67
CA LYS A 288 3.33 -12.13 -6.31
C LYS A 288 2.29 -11.67 -5.30
N MET A 289 1.76 -12.63 -4.56
CA MET A 289 0.81 -12.38 -3.46
C MET A 289 1.19 -13.15 -2.20
N ASN A 290 2.41 -13.73 -2.16
CA ASN A 290 2.88 -14.53 -1.04
C ASN A 290 2.75 -13.74 0.28
N GLY A 291 2.11 -14.35 1.28
CA GLY A 291 1.96 -13.76 2.63
C GLY A 291 1.06 -12.52 2.72
N ASN A 292 0.79 -11.82 1.61
CA ASN A 292 0.10 -10.52 1.62
C ASN A 292 -1.36 -10.59 2.06
N TYR A 293 -2.01 -11.74 1.95
CA TYR A 293 -3.45 -11.87 2.17
C TYR A 293 -3.84 -13.11 2.95
N LYS A 294 -4.81 -12.94 3.85
CA LYS A 294 -5.46 -14.05 4.54
C LYS A 294 -6.73 -14.46 3.79
N ILE A 295 -6.64 -15.45 2.91
CA ILE A 295 -7.71 -15.92 2.03
C ILE A 295 -8.34 -17.20 2.59
N ASP A 296 -8.92 -17.09 3.78
CA ASP A 296 -9.39 -18.23 4.58
C ASP A 296 -10.91 -18.48 4.51
N THR A 297 -11.63 -17.76 3.64
CA THR A 297 -13.08 -17.97 3.44
C THR A 297 -13.44 -18.13 1.97
N LYS A 298 -14.59 -18.74 1.70
CA LYS A 298 -15.11 -18.90 0.34
C LYS A 298 -15.32 -17.56 -0.36
N GLU A 299 -15.81 -16.56 0.36
CA GLU A 299 -16.07 -15.22 -0.14
C GLU A 299 -14.77 -14.56 -0.60
N LYS A 300 -13.72 -14.65 0.23
CA LYS A 300 -12.39 -14.15 -0.07
C LYS A 300 -11.75 -14.85 -1.26
N GLY A 301 -11.87 -16.18 -1.32
CA GLY A 301 -11.45 -16.96 -2.49
C GLY A 301 -12.24 -16.60 -3.75
N GLY A 302 -13.53 -16.29 -3.62
CA GLY A 302 -14.38 -15.77 -4.69
C GLY A 302 -13.90 -14.42 -5.23
N MET A 303 -13.56 -13.48 -4.34
CA MET A 303 -13.03 -12.17 -4.71
C MET A 303 -11.72 -12.31 -5.51
N LEU A 304 -10.77 -13.11 -5.02
CA LEU A 304 -9.51 -13.33 -5.73
C LEU A 304 -9.69 -14.13 -7.03
N GLY A 305 -10.60 -15.11 -7.04
CA GLY A 305 -10.96 -15.85 -8.25
C GLY A 305 -11.54 -14.94 -9.34
N GLU A 306 -12.46 -14.05 -8.98
CA GLU A 306 -13.01 -13.05 -9.91
C GLU A 306 -11.93 -12.10 -10.43
N TYR A 307 -10.99 -11.71 -9.56
CA TYR A 307 -9.85 -10.88 -9.93
C TYR A 307 -8.99 -11.52 -11.02
N PHE A 308 -8.57 -12.78 -10.83
CA PHE A 308 -7.81 -13.52 -11.85
C PHE A 308 -8.61 -13.77 -13.12
N ALA A 309 -9.91 -14.06 -13.01
CA ALA A 309 -10.79 -14.24 -14.16
C ALA A 309 -10.80 -12.99 -15.04
N TRP A 310 -11.05 -11.83 -14.42
CA TRP A 310 -11.07 -10.55 -15.12
C TRP A 310 -9.72 -10.21 -15.76
N MET A 311 -8.60 -10.49 -15.07
CA MET A 311 -7.26 -10.30 -15.64
C MET A 311 -7.05 -11.15 -16.89
N GLY A 312 -7.41 -12.44 -16.84
CA GLY A 312 -7.23 -13.37 -17.95
C GLY A 312 -8.11 -13.07 -19.17
N GLU A 313 -9.21 -12.33 -18.98
CA GLU A 313 -10.06 -11.83 -20.07
C GLU A 313 -9.43 -10.64 -20.83
N GLN A 314 -8.39 -10.00 -20.29
CA GLN A 314 -7.74 -8.88 -20.97
C GLN A 314 -6.82 -9.39 -22.09
N PRO A 315 -6.89 -8.83 -23.32
CA PRO A 315 -6.11 -9.31 -24.45
C PRO A 315 -4.60 -9.13 -24.28
N GLU A 316 -4.16 -8.20 -23.43
CA GLU A 316 -2.75 -7.95 -23.13
C GLU A 316 -2.21 -8.83 -21.98
N CYS A 317 -3.02 -9.71 -21.37
CA CYS A 317 -2.60 -10.54 -20.26
C CYS A 317 -1.56 -11.58 -20.69
N GLN A 318 -0.39 -11.54 -20.05
CA GLN A 318 0.73 -12.45 -20.34
C GLN A 318 1.31 -13.09 -19.08
N VAL A 319 0.50 -13.18 -18.02
CA VAL A 319 0.93 -13.76 -16.75
C VAL A 319 1.27 -15.25 -16.94
N GLU A 320 2.51 -15.59 -16.62
CA GLU A 320 3.10 -16.92 -16.75
C GLU A 320 3.31 -17.59 -15.38
N ALA A 321 3.48 -16.81 -14.32
CA ALA A 321 3.67 -17.30 -12.96
C ALA A 321 2.78 -16.57 -11.95
N VAL A 322 2.20 -17.32 -11.00
CA VAL A 322 1.45 -16.78 -9.87
C VAL A 322 1.92 -17.41 -8.58
N ASP A 323 2.28 -16.58 -7.60
CA ASP A 323 2.65 -17.01 -6.25
C ASP A 323 1.56 -16.66 -5.23
N LEU A 324 0.89 -17.70 -4.71
CA LEU A 324 -0.13 -17.63 -3.64
C LEU A 324 0.32 -18.37 -2.38
N SER A 325 1.63 -18.52 -2.18
CA SER A 325 2.12 -19.21 -0.99
C SER A 325 1.84 -18.39 0.29
N VAL A 326 1.61 -19.06 1.42
CA VAL A 326 1.29 -18.41 2.72
C VAL A 326 0.00 -17.56 2.69
N CYS A 327 -0.90 -17.73 1.71
CA CYS A 327 -2.15 -16.97 1.62
C CYS A 327 -3.32 -17.53 2.46
N HIS A 328 -3.07 -18.48 3.36
CA HIS A 328 -4.10 -19.15 4.20
C HIS A 328 -5.22 -19.86 3.42
N LEU A 329 -5.01 -20.19 2.14
CA LEU A 329 -5.97 -20.91 1.31
C LEU A 329 -6.35 -22.24 1.96
N ASN A 330 -7.63 -22.56 1.96
CA ASN A 330 -8.22 -23.76 2.55
C ASN A 330 -9.19 -24.44 1.58
N ASN A 331 -9.91 -25.46 2.04
CA ASN A 331 -10.85 -26.22 1.20
C ASN A 331 -11.97 -25.38 0.60
N ASP A 332 -12.35 -24.26 1.23
CA ASP A 332 -13.46 -23.41 0.79
C ASP A 332 -13.01 -22.30 -0.14
N SER A 333 -11.79 -21.78 0.06
CA SER A 333 -11.23 -20.66 -0.69
C SER A 333 -10.42 -21.08 -1.93
N LEU A 334 -9.76 -22.25 -1.92
CA LEU A 334 -8.98 -22.70 -3.09
C LEU A 334 -9.84 -22.93 -4.35
N PRO A 335 -11.03 -23.57 -4.28
CA PRO A 335 -11.82 -23.84 -5.48
C PRO A 335 -12.19 -22.60 -6.33
N PRO A 336 -12.73 -21.50 -5.77
CA PRO A 336 -13.01 -20.31 -6.56
C PRO A 336 -11.74 -19.66 -7.12
N VAL A 337 -10.62 -19.68 -6.38
CA VAL A 337 -9.33 -19.17 -6.87
C VAL A 337 -8.85 -19.96 -8.09
N ALA A 338 -8.89 -21.30 -8.01
CA ALA A 338 -8.54 -22.18 -9.13
C ALA A 338 -9.42 -21.94 -10.36
N ALA A 339 -10.73 -21.72 -10.16
CA ALA A 339 -11.64 -21.40 -11.24
C ALA A 339 -11.27 -20.09 -11.96
N GLY A 340 -10.81 -19.08 -11.21
CA GLY A 340 -10.33 -17.81 -11.73
C GLY A 340 -9.01 -17.91 -12.49
N LEU A 341 -8.02 -18.58 -11.89
CA LEU A 341 -6.69 -18.82 -12.49
C LEU A 341 -6.76 -19.52 -13.86
N ARG A 342 -7.82 -20.30 -14.11
CA ARG A 342 -8.08 -20.93 -15.40
C ARG A 342 -8.13 -19.92 -16.56
N ALA A 343 -8.57 -18.68 -16.31
CA ALA A 343 -8.63 -17.63 -17.34
C ALA A 343 -7.25 -17.14 -17.78
N LEU A 344 -6.22 -17.32 -16.96
CA LEU A 344 -4.83 -16.97 -17.28
C LEU A 344 -4.27 -18.03 -18.25
N SER A 345 -4.50 -17.81 -19.56
CA SER A 345 -4.14 -18.77 -20.61
C SER A 345 -2.62 -19.02 -20.75
N SER A 346 -1.81 -18.02 -20.40
CA SER A 346 -0.35 -18.09 -20.40
C SER A 346 0.26 -18.66 -19.11
N LEU A 347 -0.55 -18.94 -18.09
CA LEU A 347 -0.06 -19.44 -16.80
C LEU A 347 0.64 -20.79 -16.97
N ARG A 348 1.86 -20.91 -16.46
CA ARG A 348 2.70 -22.12 -16.46
C ARG A 348 3.11 -22.53 -15.06
N GLU A 349 3.33 -21.57 -14.18
CA GLU A 349 3.81 -21.82 -12.82
C GLU A 349 2.79 -21.32 -11.79
N LEU A 350 2.47 -22.18 -10.82
CA LEU A 350 1.63 -21.83 -9.69
C LEU A 350 2.27 -22.31 -8.39
N ASN A 351 2.53 -21.38 -7.47
CA ASN A 351 3.02 -21.70 -6.13
C ASN A 351 1.87 -21.60 -5.11
N LEU A 352 1.55 -22.72 -4.47
CA LEU A 352 0.54 -22.85 -3.41
C LEU A 352 1.12 -23.29 -2.07
N THR A 353 2.45 -23.25 -1.90
CA THR A 353 3.10 -23.74 -0.68
C THR A 353 2.64 -23.02 0.59
N THR A 354 2.72 -23.70 1.74
CA THR A 354 2.40 -23.12 3.06
C THR A 354 0.96 -22.60 3.17
N ASN A 355 0.02 -23.29 2.53
CA ASN A 355 -1.43 -23.07 2.70
C ASN A 355 -2.07 -24.19 3.53
N LYS A 356 -3.39 -24.12 3.74
CA LYS A 356 -4.18 -24.96 4.66
C LYS A 356 -5.25 -25.84 3.96
N PHE A 357 -5.14 -26.05 2.65
CA PHE A 357 -6.11 -26.81 1.87
C PHE A 357 -5.83 -28.33 1.92
N GLY A 358 -6.85 -29.16 2.15
CA GLY A 358 -6.71 -30.61 2.25
C GLY A 358 -6.87 -31.34 0.91
N LEU A 359 -6.79 -32.67 0.95
CA LEU A 359 -6.88 -33.57 -0.21
C LEU A 359 -8.12 -33.32 -1.08
N SER A 360 -9.27 -33.06 -0.46
CA SER A 360 -10.56 -32.85 -1.15
C SER A 360 -10.52 -31.67 -2.13
N SER A 361 -9.72 -30.64 -1.84
CA SER A 361 -9.61 -29.43 -2.64
C SER A 361 -8.75 -29.59 -3.90
N LEU A 362 -7.87 -30.61 -3.97
CA LEU A 362 -7.01 -30.85 -5.14
C LEU A 362 -7.81 -31.07 -6.42
N SER A 363 -9.03 -31.58 -6.30
CA SER A 363 -9.95 -31.78 -7.42
C SER A 363 -10.24 -30.48 -8.18
N ALA A 364 -10.22 -29.32 -7.50
CA ALA A 364 -10.43 -28.02 -8.13
C ALA A 364 -9.28 -27.61 -9.07
N LEU A 365 -8.06 -28.08 -8.80
CA LEU A 365 -6.87 -27.77 -9.60
C LEU A 365 -6.84 -28.52 -10.94
N LYS A 366 -7.68 -29.55 -11.12
CA LYS A 366 -7.79 -30.33 -12.37
C LYS A 366 -8.17 -29.48 -13.59
N CYS A 367 -8.73 -28.29 -13.38
CA CYS A 367 -9.08 -27.37 -14.46
C CYS A 367 -7.90 -26.56 -15.00
N LEU A 368 -6.75 -26.54 -14.32
CA LEU A 368 -5.56 -25.76 -14.65
C LEU A 368 -4.62 -26.51 -15.60
N ARG A 369 -5.15 -26.96 -16.74
CA ARG A 369 -4.44 -27.80 -17.71
C ARG A 369 -3.26 -27.11 -18.41
N GLN A 370 -3.19 -25.79 -18.29
CA GLN A 370 -2.10 -24.98 -18.85
C GLN A 370 -0.81 -25.02 -18.03
N LEU A 371 -0.85 -25.52 -16.79
CA LEU A 371 0.31 -25.52 -15.89
C LEU A 371 1.40 -26.50 -16.35
N GLU A 372 2.64 -26.04 -16.27
CA GLU A 372 3.86 -26.83 -16.42
C GLU A 372 4.46 -27.18 -15.05
N THR A 373 4.28 -26.33 -14.04
CA THR A 373 4.81 -26.56 -12.69
C THR A 373 3.82 -26.09 -11.62
N LEU A 374 3.61 -26.93 -10.61
CA LEU A 374 2.71 -26.68 -9.49
C LEU A 374 3.40 -27.04 -8.18
N TYR A 375 3.69 -26.04 -7.34
CA TYR A 375 4.25 -26.25 -6.01
C TYR A 375 3.13 -26.37 -4.99
N LEU A 376 3.00 -27.54 -4.35
CA LEU A 376 1.87 -27.84 -3.45
C LEU A 376 2.19 -27.63 -1.97
N ALA A 377 3.37 -28.04 -1.53
CA ALA A 377 3.78 -27.97 -0.13
C ALA A 377 5.30 -28.07 0.03
N TYR A 378 5.80 -27.79 1.23
CA TYR A 378 7.14 -28.22 1.62
C TYR A 378 7.12 -29.70 2.03
N ASP A 379 8.27 -30.35 1.88
CA ASP A 379 8.47 -31.76 2.26
C ASP A 379 8.32 -32.03 3.75
N ASP A 380 8.63 -31.04 4.58
CA ASP A 380 8.53 -31.09 6.04
C ASP A 380 7.16 -30.60 6.56
N ASP A 381 6.27 -30.16 5.67
CA ASP A 381 4.94 -29.68 6.04
C ASP A 381 4.00 -30.89 6.28
N PRO A 382 3.18 -30.89 7.36
CA PRO A 382 2.25 -32.00 7.65
C PRO A 382 1.32 -32.35 6.49
N ILE A 383 0.98 -31.33 5.70
CA ILE A 383 0.15 -31.46 4.51
C ILE A 383 0.91 -32.13 3.37
N GLY A 384 2.20 -31.85 3.20
CA GLY A 384 3.07 -32.47 2.20
C GLY A 384 3.20 -33.98 2.42
N ALA A 385 3.38 -34.40 3.67
CA ALA A 385 3.40 -35.82 4.04
C ALA A 385 2.05 -36.53 3.74
N THR A 386 0.93 -35.84 3.96
CA THR A 386 -0.42 -36.38 3.71
C THR A 386 -0.76 -36.44 2.21
N LEU A 387 -0.25 -35.48 1.44
CA LEU A 387 -0.43 -35.40 -0.01
C LEU A 387 0.35 -36.51 -0.73
N LYS A 388 1.58 -36.79 -0.28
CA LYS A 388 2.44 -37.81 -0.90
C LYS A 388 1.81 -39.19 -0.78
N GLY A 389 1.47 -39.77 -1.93
CA GLY A 389 0.91 -41.12 -2.03
C GLY A 389 -0.62 -41.21 -1.97
N SER A 390 -1.32 -40.09 -1.78
CA SER A 390 -2.78 -40.06 -1.81
C SER A 390 -3.34 -40.37 -3.19
N ASP A 391 -4.56 -40.92 -3.25
CA ASP A 391 -5.22 -41.20 -4.51
C ASP A 391 -5.67 -39.91 -5.20
N GLU A 392 -6.00 -38.86 -4.44
CA GLU A 392 -6.33 -37.53 -4.95
C GLU A 392 -5.14 -36.88 -5.67
N LEU A 393 -3.91 -37.06 -5.18
CA LEU A 393 -2.72 -36.56 -5.86
C LEU A 393 -2.45 -37.31 -7.17
N LYS A 394 -2.61 -38.65 -7.17
CA LYS A 394 -2.51 -39.45 -8.41
C LYS A 394 -3.58 -39.06 -9.43
N ASP A 395 -4.78 -38.77 -8.94
CA ASP A 395 -5.90 -38.25 -9.74
C ASP A 395 -5.58 -36.89 -10.36
N LEU A 396 -4.96 -35.99 -9.59
CA LEU A 396 -4.52 -34.68 -10.08
C LEU A 396 -3.41 -34.84 -11.12
N GLN A 397 -2.42 -35.70 -10.87
CA GLN A 397 -1.35 -36.00 -11.83
C GLN A 397 -1.88 -36.56 -13.15
N ARG A 398 -2.92 -37.42 -13.10
CA ARG A 398 -3.61 -37.91 -14.30
C ARG A 398 -4.36 -36.80 -15.05
N ALA A 399 -4.93 -35.83 -14.32
CA ALA A 399 -5.64 -34.70 -14.92
C ALA A 399 -4.71 -33.64 -15.52
N LEU A 400 -3.47 -33.55 -15.03
CA LEU A 400 -2.44 -32.60 -15.44
C LEU A 400 -1.17 -33.33 -15.94
N PRO A 401 -1.25 -34.12 -17.04
CA PRO A 401 -0.16 -35.02 -17.44
C PRO A 401 1.13 -34.32 -17.86
N GLY A 402 1.07 -33.04 -18.23
CA GLY A 402 2.24 -32.21 -18.58
C GLY A 402 2.78 -31.35 -17.43
N CYS A 403 2.13 -31.38 -16.26
CA CYS A 403 2.49 -30.55 -15.12
C CYS A 403 3.39 -31.32 -14.14
N GLN A 404 4.51 -30.70 -13.75
CA GLN A 404 5.38 -31.18 -12.69
C GLN A 404 4.79 -30.77 -11.34
N LEU A 405 4.34 -31.77 -10.56
CA LEU A 405 3.87 -31.57 -9.20
C LEU A 405 5.08 -31.57 -8.25
N MET A 406 5.40 -30.41 -7.71
CA MET A 406 6.61 -30.16 -6.92
C MET A 406 6.29 -30.05 -5.43
N PHE A 407 7.21 -30.58 -4.63
CA PHE A 407 7.28 -30.37 -3.19
C PHE A 407 8.65 -29.79 -2.85
N ILE A 408 8.69 -28.68 -2.11
CA ILE A 408 9.95 -27.95 -1.85
C ILE A 408 10.68 -28.61 -0.67
N ALA A 409 11.97 -28.92 -0.84
CA ALA A 409 12.76 -29.57 0.20
C ALA A 409 13.13 -28.60 1.33
N GLY A 410 12.43 -28.68 2.47
CA GLY A 410 12.78 -28.08 3.76
C GLY A 410 12.54 -26.57 3.92
N ARG A 411 12.18 -26.14 5.14
CA ARG A 411 12.04 -24.73 5.54
C ARG A 411 13.34 -24.05 6.02
N ARG A 412 14.53 -24.59 5.72
CA ARG A 412 15.78 -24.00 6.24
C ARG A 412 16.20 -22.80 5.39
N PHE A 413 15.88 -21.61 5.91
CA PHE A 413 16.38 -20.29 5.54
C PHE A 413 16.03 -19.76 4.14
N PHE A 414 14.91 -19.05 4.03
CA PHE A 414 14.71 -18.06 2.98
C PHE A 414 15.01 -16.66 3.52
N GLN A 415 16.29 -16.29 3.52
CA GLN A 415 16.71 -14.93 3.18
C GLN A 415 18.01 -15.06 2.37
N HIS A 416 17.88 -14.77 1.07
CA HIS A 416 18.88 -14.83 0.01
C HIS A 416 19.33 -16.22 -0.52
N LYS A 417 19.20 -16.33 -1.85
CA LYS A 417 19.70 -17.37 -2.78
C LYS A 417 18.98 -18.73 -2.78
N LEU A 418 18.38 -19.04 -3.94
CA LEU A 418 18.17 -20.41 -4.41
C LEU A 418 19.54 -21.11 -4.50
N GLU A 419 19.94 -21.78 -3.44
CA GLU A 419 21.00 -22.78 -3.48
C GLU A 419 20.36 -24.17 -3.57
N VAL A 420 20.52 -24.82 -4.74
CA VAL A 420 20.50 -26.27 -4.82
C VAL A 420 21.75 -26.76 -4.12
N LEU A 421 21.67 -27.38 -2.95
CA LEU A 421 22.86 -27.98 -2.33
C LEU A 421 22.61 -29.22 -1.48
N GLN A 422 23.44 -30.23 -1.77
CA GLN A 422 23.78 -31.36 -0.92
C GLN A 422 24.48 -30.88 0.37
N VAL A 423 24.24 -31.62 1.44
CA VAL A 423 24.65 -31.37 2.83
C VAL A 423 26.17 -31.39 3.05
N GLN A 424 26.71 -30.42 3.82
CA GLN A 424 27.74 -30.62 4.85
C GLN A 424 27.87 -29.41 5.82
N LEU A 425 28.30 -29.70 7.05
CA LEU A 425 28.19 -28.93 8.32
C LEU A 425 29.34 -27.92 8.56
N GLY A 426 29.11 -26.87 9.37
CA GLY A 426 30.18 -26.16 10.12
C GLY A 426 29.88 -24.72 10.63
N GLU A 427 29.56 -24.62 11.93
CA GLU A 427 29.83 -23.64 13.02
C GLU A 427 30.16 -22.12 12.82
N ASP A 428 29.39 -21.30 13.58
CA ASP A 428 29.68 -20.19 14.54
C ASP A 428 30.51 -18.92 14.23
N GLY A 429 30.00 -17.76 14.70
CA GLY A 429 30.79 -16.55 14.99
C GLY A 429 30.01 -15.23 15.18
N GLU A 430 30.05 -14.66 16.40
CA GLU A 430 29.39 -13.44 16.92
C GLU A 430 30.00 -12.08 16.46
N GLY A 431 29.24 -10.97 16.63
CA GLY A 431 29.79 -9.78 17.31
C GLY A 431 29.64 -8.35 16.70
N SER A 432 28.80 -7.54 17.38
CA SER A 432 29.05 -6.15 17.84
C SER A 432 28.64 -4.88 17.04
N GLU A 433 28.43 -3.83 17.85
CA GLU A 433 27.60 -2.62 17.73
C GLU A 433 28.29 -1.37 17.16
N GLY A 434 27.47 -0.37 16.78
CA GLY A 434 27.63 1.01 17.25
C GLY A 434 27.94 2.10 16.22
N GLY A 435 27.06 3.12 16.13
CA GLY A 435 27.40 4.41 15.50
C GLY A 435 26.18 5.32 15.27
N GLY A 436 26.03 6.37 16.10
CA GLY A 436 24.92 7.32 16.06
C GLY A 436 24.94 8.31 14.89
N GLY A 437 23.75 8.69 14.42
CA GLY A 437 23.51 9.67 13.36
C GLY A 437 22.62 10.82 13.85
N LYS A 438 22.95 12.04 13.40
CA LYS A 438 22.27 13.30 13.69
C LYS A 438 20.90 13.36 13.00
N ALA A 439 19.94 14.03 13.63
CA ALA A 439 18.59 14.23 13.12
C ALA A 439 18.57 15.15 11.88
N HIS A 440 17.82 14.74 10.85
CA HIS A 440 17.59 15.50 9.62
C HIS A 440 16.09 15.56 9.29
N CYS A 441 15.74 16.60 8.54
CA CYS A 441 14.41 17.22 8.45
C CYS A 441 13.57 16.68 7.27
N CYS A 442 12.25 16.56 7.46
CA CYS A 442 11.28 16.16 6.42
C CYS A 442 11.04 17.28 5.39
N LYS A 443 10.83 16.89 4.13
CA LYS A 443 10.29 17.78 3.07
C LYS A 443 8.92 17.27 2.58
N CYS A 444 8.02 18.19 2.28
CA CYS A 444 6.69 17.91 1.70
C CYS A 444 6.75 17.94 0.17
N VAL A 445 5.82 17.27 -0.51
CA VAL A 445 5.71 17.27 -1.98
C VAL A 445 4.50 18.09 -2.43
N ILE A 446 4.63 18.81 -3.56
CA ILE A 446 3.51 19.29 -4.38
C ILE A 446 3.65 18.64 -5.75
N MET A 447 2.56 18.05 -6.27
CA MET A 447 2.51 17.42 -7.61
C MET A 447 1.64 18.22 -8.57
#